data_AF-A0A1V3NCP9-F1
#
_entry.id   AF-A0A1V3NCP9-F1
#
_cell.length_a   1.000
_cell.length_b   1.000
_cell.length_c   1.000
_cell.angle_alpha   90.00
_cell.angle_beta   90.00
_cell.angle_gamma   90.00
#
_symmetry.space_group_name_H-M   'P 1'
#
loop_
_entity.id
_entity.type
_entity.pdbx_description
1 polymer ?
#
loop_
_entity_poly.entity_id
_entity_poly.type
_entity_poly.pdbx_seq_one_letter_code
_entity_poly.pdbx_strand_id
1 'polypeptide(L)'
;MLRRTLPAALLAVAGFTAYPLYAETVKVEMTVKEIDVAVDNAGSTQRMWTYDGTIPGPLVRVRQGDTVDFTLHNHPDNGNSHSMDFHAARVDVLDEFSDVRPGESKQFTFTADYPGVFLYHCGSDSMSEHIARGMYGVIIVDPKEGYTDAYPAPDREYVLVQGDLFEQGTSPEDITMGQRWQAILINGKSFHYDPVHDPNAALTLEAEPGERVRIYFVNAMINEGAALHPIAGIWDRVWDNGHPLNLRHGLQTVEVAPAHGMVMDIVSPADRPTNNAIVDHRMRHAMKGAITVLMNHADADPELGRGDNLIPR
;
A
#
# COMPACT_ATOMS: atom_id res chain seq x y z
N MET A 1 -51.05 28.43 -33.89
CA MET A 1 -49.89 28.66 -33.00
C MET A 1 -49.71 27.44 -32.12
N LEU A 2 -48.68 26.63 -32.32
CA LEU A 2 -48.09 25.78 -31.28
C LEU A 2 -46.73 25.29 -31.82
N ARG A 3 -45.65 25.97 -31.42
CA ARG A 3 -44.26 25.58 -31.72
C ARG A 3 -43.87 24.49 -30.73
N ARG A 4 -43.51 23.30 -31.24
CA ARG A 4 -42.81 22.26 -30.46
C ARG A 4 -41.32 22.58 -30.46
N THR A 5 -40.77 22.89 -29.29
CA THR A 5 -39.34 23.02 -29.04
C THR A 5 -38.77 21.66 -28.65
N LEU A 6 -37.77 21.18 -29.41
CA LEU A 6 -36.92 20.05 -29.02
C LEU A 6 -35.91 20.50 -27.96
N PRO A 7 -35.57 19.68 -26.95
CA PRO A 7 -34.49 20.01 -26.03
C PRO A 7 -33.14 19.72 -26.72
N ALA A 8 -32.22 20.67 -26.62
CA ALA A 8 -30.84 20.49 -27.02
C ALA A 8 -30.14 19.56 -26.01
N ALA A 9 -29.57 18.45 -26.49
CA ALA A 9 -28.68 17.63 -25.70
C ALA A 9 -27.35 18.39 -25.51
N LEU A 10 -27.03 18.77 -24.28
CA LEU A 10 -25.67 19.19 -23.92
C LEU A 10 -24.80 17.93 -23.89
N LEU A 11 -23.89 17.79 -24.85
CA LEU A 11 -22.72 16.94 -24.67
C LEU A 11 -21.79 17.63 -23.67
N ALA A 12 -21.68 17.08 -22.46
CA ALA A 12 -20.59 17.38 -21.56
C ALA A 12 -19.32 16.71 -22.13
N VAL A 13 -18.46 17.49 -22.76
CA VAL A 13 -17.10 17.04 -23.08
C VAL A 13 -16.32 17.09 -21.77
N ALA A 14 -16.16 15.94 -21.11
CA ALA A 14 -15.22 15.80 -20.02
C ALA A 14 -13.82 16.10 -20.59
N GLY A 15 -13.20 17.18 -20.11
CA GLY A 15 -11.86 17.57 -20.51
C GLY A 15 -10.88 16.54 -20.00
N PHE A 16 -10.28 15.77 -20.90
CA PHE A 16 -9.08 15.01 -20.59
C PHE A 16 -7.96 16.02 -20.30
N THR A 17 -7.56 16.13 -19.03
CA THR A 17 -6.30 16.75 -18.67
C THR A 17 -5.18 15.87 -19.22
N ALA A 18 -4.65 16.27 -20.37
CA ALA A 18 -3.46 15.66 -20.94
C ALA A 18 -2.29 15.93 -19.99
N TYR A 19 -1.91 14.92 -19.20
CA TYR A 19 -0.70 14.97 -18.42
C TYR A 19 0.53 14.97 -19.36
N PRO A 20 1.61 15.71 -19.03
CA PRO A 20 2.80 15.71 -19.86
C PRO A 20 3.36 14.29 -20.02
N LEU A 21 3.61 13.91 -21.28
CA LEU A 21 4.07 12.60 -21.74
C LEU A 21 5.59 12.37 -21.55
N TYR A 22 6.25 13.23 -20.78
CA TYR A 22 7.69 13.21 -20.61
C TYR A 22 8.07 12.61 -19.27
N ALA A 23 9.11 11.78 -19.27
CA ALA A 23 9.76 11.34 -18.05
C ALA A 23 10.27 12.56 -17.27
N GLU A 24 9.92 12.65 -15.99
CA GLU A 24 10.37 13.70 -15.10
C GLU A 24 11.36 13.15 -14.07
N THR A 25 12.12 14.05 -13.43
CA THR A 25 12.90 13.70 -12.24
C THR A 25 12.07 14.02 -11.02
N VAL A 26 11.64 12.98 -10.28
CA VAL A 26 10.86 13.10 -9.06
C VAL A 26 11.80 13.00 -7.86
N LYS A 27 11.85 14.05 -7.04
CA LYS A 27 12.65 14.06 -5.81
C LYS A 27 11.87 13.41 -4.68
N VAL A 28 12.51 12.46 -4.00
CA VAL A 28 11.96 11.76 -2.85
C VAL A 28 12.97 11.82 -1.73
N GLU A 29 12.56 12.31 -0.57
CA GLU A 29 13.41 12.42 0.62
C GLU A 29 12.70 11.75 1.80
N MET A 30 13.42 10.93 2.56
CA MET A 30 12.89 10.27 3.75
C MET A 30 13.91 10.32 4.89
N THR A 31 13.41 10.52 6.11
CA THR A 31 14.22 10.45 7.33
C THR A 31 13.86 9.20 8.13
N VAL A 32 14.85 8.35 8.38
CA VAL A 32 14.68 7.19 9.27
C VAL A 32 14.60 7.66 10.72
N LYS A 33 13.61 7.17 11.46
CA LYS A 33 13.43 7.44 12.90
C LYS A 33 13.13 6.15 13.64
N GLU A 34 13.88 5.90 14.70
CA GLU A 34 13.54 4.88 15.70
C GLU A 34 12.66 5.52 16.76
N ILE A 35 11.36 5.20 16.82
CA ILE A 35 10.38 5.87 17.70
C ILE A 35 9.32 4.89 18.22
N ASP A 36 8.64 5.27 19.30
CA ASP A 36 7.45 4.54 19.75
C ASP A 36 6.26 4.88 18.85
N VAL A 37 5.62 3.86 18.28
CA VAL A 37 4.42 4.00 17.44
C VAL A 37 3.29 3.14 17.97
N ALA A 38 2.05 3.56 17.78
CA ALA A 38 0.88 2.75 18.13
C ALA A 38 0.76 1.57 17.16
N VAL A 39 0.64 0.35 17.69
CA VAL A 39 0.55 -0.90 16.92
C VAL A 39 -0.83 -1.58 16.99
N ASP A 40 -1.75 -0.98 17.73
CA ASP A 40 -3.17 -1.36 17.81
C ASP A 40 -4.06 -0.12 17.97
N ASN A 41 -5.37 -0.30 17.90
CA ASN A 41 -6.31 0.80 18.05
C ASN A 41 -6.55 1.22 19.52
N ALA A 42 -6.08 0.43 20.48
CA ALA A 42 -6.14 0.79 21.91
C ALA A 42 -5.01 1.77 22.31
N GLY A 43 -4.03 1.99 21.43
CA GLY A 43 -2.91 2.91 21.64
C GLY A 43 -1.72 2.26 22.33
N SER A 44 -1.62 0.93 22.35
CA SER A 44 -0.40 0.25 22.77
C SER A 44 0.73 0.61 21.82
N THR A 45 1.89 0.95 22.37
CA THR A 45 3.05 1.37 21.59
C THR A 45 4.18 0.35 21.64
N GLN A 46 4.96 0.29 20.57
CA GLN A 46 6.24 -0.42 20.50
C GLN A 46 7.31 0.46 19.87
N ARG A 47 8.58 0.22 20.25
CA ARG A 47 9.72 0.92 19.64
C ARG A 47 9.98 0.31 18.27
N MET A 48 9.63 1.08 17.24
CA MET A 48 9.71 0.71 15.83
C MET A 48 10.73 1.56 15.09
N TRP A 49 11.13 1.10 13.92
CA TRP A 49 12.02 1.79 12.99
C TRP A 49 11.23 2.16 11.76
N THR A 50 11.24 3.43 11.39
CA THR A 50 10.27 3.98 10.44
C THR A 50 10.93 4.88 9.43
N TYR A 51 10.35 4.96 8.24
CA TYR A 51 10.58 6.08 7.33
C TYR A 51 9.56 7.18 7.68
N ASP A 52 10.04 8.38 7.98
CA ASP A 52 9.27 9.57 8.36
C ASP A 52 8.31 9.40 9.54
N GLY A 53 8.60 8.47 10.46
CA GLY A 53 7.83 8.33 11.70
C GLY A 53 6.52 7.56 11.53
N THR A 54 6.31 6.88 10.40
CA THR A 54 5.06 6.16 10.12
C THR A 54 5.30 4.73 9.65
N ILE A 55 4.30 3.87 9.88
CA ILE A 55 4.24 2.50 9.33
C ILE A 55 2.92 2.38 8.55
N PRO A 56 2.95 1.95 7.27
CA PRO A 56 4.11 1.99 6.39
C PRO A 56 4.68 3.41 6.30
N GLY A 57 5.90 3.52 5.77
CA GLY A 57 6.47 4.81 5.40
C GLY A 57 5.65 5.56 4.34
N PRO A 58 6.07 6.77 3.95
CA PRO A 58 5.36 7.59 2.97
C PRO A 58 5.16 6.89 1.63
N LEU A 59 3.96 6.97 1.07
CA LEU A 59 3.68 6.48 -0.27
C LEU A 59 4.54 7.25 -1.29
N VAL A 60 5.28 6.51 -2.12
CA VAL A 60 5.94 7.06 -3.30
C VAL A 60 5.06 6.76 -4.51
N ARG A 61 4.73 7.76 -5.32
CA ARG A 61 3.99 7.56 -6.57
C ARG A 61 4.68 8.30 -7.70
N VAL A 62 5.06 7.56 -8.74
CA VAL A 62 5.74 8.06 -9.93
C VAL A 62 5.12 7.45 -11.17
N ARG A 63 5.52 7.89 -12.35
CA ARG A 63 5.13 7.27 -13.61
C ARG A 63 6.23 6.39 -14.16
N GLN A 64 5.82 5.39 -14.93
CA GLN A 64 6.75 4.57 -15.67
C GLN A 64 7.63 5.44 -16.59
N GLY A 65 8.95 5.32 -16.40
CA GLY A 65 9.98 6.08 -17.09
C GLY A 65 10.51 7.29 -16.33
N ASP A 66 9.88 7.70 -15.23
CA ASP A 66 10.41 8.77 -14.38
C ASP A 66 11.75 8.35 -13.74
N THR A 67 12.61 9.34 -13.51
CA THR A 67 13.82 9.18 -12.69
C THR A 67 13.47 9.56 -11.26
N VAL A 68 13.62 8.63 -10.33
CA VAL A 68 13.54 8.90 -8.90
C VAL A 68 14.90 9.37 -8.42
N ASP A 69 14.97 10.60 -7.89
CA ASP A 69 16.13 11.16 -7.20
C ASP A 69 15.88 11.05 -5.69
N PHE A 70 16.43 10.00 -5.08
CA PHE A 70 16.12 9.61 -3.72
C PHE A 70 17.23 10.01 -2.75
N THR A 71 16.85 10.58 -1.61
CA THR A 71 17.76 10.85 -0.48
C THR A 71 17.22 10.22 0.81
N LEU A 72 18.04 9.41 1.46
CA LEU A 72 17.78 8.88 2.80
C LEU A 72 18.62 9.64 3.83
N HIS A 73 17.96 10.12 4.89
CA HIS A 73 18.61 10.63 6.09
C HIS A 73 18.46 9.63 7.23
N ASN A 74 19.56 9.25 7.87
CA ASN A 74 19.46 8.49 9.12
C ASN A 74 19.56 9.47 10.30
N HIS A 75 18.49 9.61 11.09
CA HIS A 75 18.46 10.59 12.18
C HIS A 75 19.62 10.37 13.17
N PRO A 76 20.30 11.42 13.65
CA PRO A 76 21.47 11.29 14.52
C PRO A 76 21.18 10.62 15.88
N ASP A 77 19.93 10.65 16.33
CA ASP A 77 19.50 9.99 17.58
C ASP A 77 19.20 8.49 17.41
N ASN A 78 19.27 7.96 16.19
CA ASN A 78 19.08 6.52 15.96
C ASN A 78 20.28 5.70 16.47
N GLY A 79 20.02 4.45 16.83
CA GLY A 79 21.03 3.52 17.31
C GLY A 79 21.62 2.64 16.21
N ASN A 80 20.92 2.51 15.08
CA ASN A 80 21.23 1.56 14.03
C ASN A 80 21.58 2.23 12.70
N SER A 81 22.37 1.53 11.89
CA SER A 81 22.52 1.91 10.47
C SER A 81 21.30 1.42 9.71
N HIS A 82 20.92 2.17 8.68
CA HIS A 82 19.72 1.90 7.89
C HIS A 82 20.01 2.13 6.42
N SER A 83 19.21 1.53 5.54
CA SER A 83 19.34 1.64 4.10
C SER A 83 17.96 1.74 3.46
N MET A 84 17.90 1.75 2.13
CA MET A 84 16.67 1.70 1.36
C MET A 84 16.87 0.77 0.18
N ASP A 85 15.96 -0.20 0.02
CA ASP A 85 15.80 -1.08 -1.13
C ASP A 85 14.44 -0.77 -1.75
N PHE A 86 14.43 -0.32 -3.01
CA PHE A 86 13.22 -0.18 -3.81
C PHE A 86 13.13 -1.36 -4.79
N HIS A 87 12.06 -2.15 -4.71
CA HIS A 87 11.84 -3.23 -5.69
C HIS A 87 11.52 -2.71 -7.10
N ALA A 88 11.21 -1.42 -7.23
CA ALA A 88 11.08 -0.73 -8.51
C ALA A 88 12.43 -0.30 -9.12
N ALA A 89 13.54 -0.42 -8.39
CA ALA A 89 14.86 0.02 -8.83
C ALA A 89 15.72 -1.13 -9.36
N ARG A 90 16.64 -0.79 -10.28
CA ARG A 90 17.62 -1.70 -10.86
C ARG A 90 19.01 -1.07 -10.75
N VAL A 91 19.65 -1.26 -9.60
CA VAL A 91 20.88 -0.57 -9.16
C VAL A 91 21.89 -1.55 -8.54
N ASP A 92 23.06 -1.09 -8.10
CA ASP A 92 24.03 -1.93 -7.39
C ASP A 92 23.65 -2.03 -5.90
N VAL A 93 23.34 -3.24 -5.45
CA VAL A 93 22.97 -3.51 -4.06
C VAL A 93 24.10 -3.15 -3.07
N LEU A 94 25.37 -3.19 -3.50
CA LEU A 94 26.51 -2.88 -2.63
C LEU A 94 26.82 -1.39 -2.57
N ASP A 95 26.39 -0.61 -3.57
CA ASP A 95 26.47 0.84 -3.53
C ASP A 95 25.11 1.43 -3.15
N GLU A 96 24.17 1.63 -4.08
CA GLU A 96 22.95 2.40 -3.84
C GLU A 96 22.16 1.95 -2.59
N PHE A 97 22.13 0.65 -2.28
CA PHE A 97 21.42 0.11 -1.11
C PHE A 97 22.32 -0.11 0.13
N SER A 98 23.54 0.42 0.14
CA SER A 98 24.44 0.32 1.28
C SER A 98 23.88 1.01 2.53
N ASP A 99 24.35 0.58 3.70
CA ASP A 99 24.03 1.18 4.99
C ASP A 99 24.41 2.67 5.08
N VAL A 100 23.57 3.42 5.79
CA VAL A 100 23.72 4.82 6.18
C VAL A 100 23.78 4.87 7.71
N ARG A 101 24.88 5.39 8.27
CA ARG A 101 25.03 5.46 9.74
C ARG A 101 24.18 6.58 10.34
N PRO A 102 23.85 6.53 11.64
CA PRO A 102 23.20 7.65 12.33
C PRO A 102 23.92 8.98 12.07
N GLY A 103 23.17 10.00 11.64
CA GLY A 103 23.67 11.32 11.29
C GLY A 103 24.22 11.45 9.86
N GLU A 104 24.32 10.36 9.11
CA GLU A 104 24.73 10.36 7.70
C GLU A 104 23.52 10.40 6.75
N SER A 105 23.79 10.58 5.47
CA SER A 105 22.78 10.57 4.42
C SER A 105 23.33 9.92 3.16
N LYS A 106 22.44 9.30 2.38
CA LYS A 106 22.80 8.69 1.09
C LYS A 106 21.81 9.14 0.02
N GLN A 107 22.34 9.53 -1.14
CA GLN A 107 21.56 9.91 -2.30
C GLN A 107 21.90 8.96 -3.45
N PHE A 108 20.88 8.54 -4.19
CA PHE A 108 21.03 7.79 -5.43
C PHE A 108 19.84 8.02 -6.37
N THR A 109 19.99 7.63 -7.62
CA THR A 109 18.94 7.77 -8.63
C THR A 109 18.62 6.44 -9.30
N PHE A 110 17.36 6.20 -9.64
CA PHE A 110 16.97 5.08 -10.52
C PHE A 110 15.83 5.48 -11.45
N THR A 111 15.68 4.77 -12.57
CA THR A 111 14.52 4.93 -13.46
C THR A 111 13.45 3.90 -13.11
N ALA A 112 12.20 4.32 -12.98
CA ALA A 112 11.07 3.43 -12.75
C ALA A 112 10.65 2.75 -14.07
N ASP A 113 11.37 1.71 -14.47
CA ASP A 113 11.25 1.09 -15.80
C ASP A 113 9.91 0.35 -16.04
N TYR A 114 9.35 -0.24 -14.98
CA TYR A 114 8.16 -1.10 -15.04
C TYR A 114 7.00 -0.52 -14.23
N PRO A 115 5.77 -0.54 -14.78
CA PRO A 115 4.60 -0.10 -14.05
C PRO A 115 4.14 -1.17 -13.07
N GLY A 116 3.52 -0.73 -11.97
CA GLY A 116 3.05 -1.65 -10.95
C GLY A 116 2.97 -1.06 -9.56
N VAL A 117 2.94 -1.97 -8.59
CA VAL A 117 3.01 -1.67 -7.16
C VAL A 117 4.13 -2.49 -6.55
N PHE A 118 5.08 -1.83 -5.92
CA PHE A 118 6.29 -2.46 -5.44
C PHE A 118 6.52 -2.13 -3.97
N LEU A 119 7.10 -3.08 -3.25
CA LEU A 119 7.62 -2.86 -1.91
C LEU A 119 8.86 -1.95 -2.00
N TYR A 120 9.02 -1.09 -1.00
CA TYR A 120 10.35 -0.65 -0.61
C TYR A 120 10.56 -0.98 0.87
N HIS A 121 11.79 -1.29 1.25
CA HIS A 121 12.12 -1.64 2.63
C HIS A 121 13.58 -1.35 2.97
N CYS A 122 13.95 -1.46 4.24
CA CYS A 122 15.36 -1.37 4.64
C CYS A 122 16.09 -2.68 4.33
N GLY A 123 17.30 -2.59 3.75
CA GLY A 123 18.13 -3.74 3.35
C GLY A 123 19.30 -4.04 4.31
N SER A 124 19.43 -3.29 5.41
CA SER A 124 20.52 -3.39 6.37
C SER A 124 20.52 -4.69 7.16
N ASP A 125 21.69 -5.12 7.66
CA ASP A 125 21.83 -6.32 8.47
C ASP A 125 21.31 -6.10 9.91
N SER A 126 20.39 -6.90 10.46
CA SER A 126 19.68 -8.07 9.89
C SER A 126 18.35 -7.66 9.25
N MET A 127 18.21 -7.85 7.93
CA MET A 127 17.08 -7.35 7.14
C MET A 127 15.70 -7.74 7.70
N SER A 128 15.58 -8.96 8.21
CA SER A 128 14.35 -9.47 8.84
C SER A 128 13.91 -8.61 10.04
N GLU A 129 14.85 -8.17 10.88
CA GLU A 129 14.57 -7.29 12.01
C GLU A 129 14.14 -5.90 11.53
N HIS A 130 14.84 -5.35 10.55
CA HIS A 130 14.50 -4.03 10.00
C HIS A 130 13.09 -3.98 9.42
N ILE A 131 12.72 -4.97 8.60
CA ILE A 131 11.38 -5.07 8.04
C ILE A 131 10.34 -5.29 9.15
N ALA A 132 10.59 -6.24 10.08
CA ALA A 132 9.67 -6.55 11.17
C ALA A 132 9.42 -5.39 12.12
N ARG A 133 10.40 -4.48 12.27
CA ARG A 133 10.28 -3.25 13.05
C ARG A 133 9.63 -2.10 12.28
N GLY A 134 9.07 -2.34 11.10
CA GLY A 134 8.23 -1.37 10.39
C GLY A 134 8.90 -0.62 9.24
N MET A 135 10.14 -0.97 8.87
CA MET A 135 10.85 -0.29 7.78
C MET A 135 10.44 -0.80 6.40
N TYR A 136 9.18 -0.53 6.05
CA TYR A 136 8.61 -0.84 4.74
C TYR A 136 7.61 0.22 4.28
N GLY A 137 7.37 0.27 2.98
CA GLY A 137 6.29 1.03 2.37
C GLY A 137 6.09 0.69 0.90
N VAL A 138 5.41 1.57 0.17
CA VAL A 138 4.97 1.27 -1.20
C VAL A 138 5.46 2.34 -2.16
N ILE A 139 5.97 1.88 -3.31
CA ILE A 139 6.10 2.70 -4.51
C ILE A 139 5.10 2.23 -5.57
N ILE A 140 4.20 3.13 -5.99
CA ILE A 140 3.31 2.93 -7.13
C ILE A 140 3.97 3.55 -8.36
N VAL A 141 4.08 2.78 -9.43
CA VAL A 141 4.56 3.23 -10.73
C VAL A 141 3.39 3.18 -11.70
N ASP A 142 2.76 4.33 -11.95
CA ASP A 142 1.62 4.43 -12.85
C ASP A 142 2.04 4.06 -14.29
N PRO A 143 1.24 3.26 -15.02
CA PRO A 143 1.53 2.90 -16.41
C PRO A 143 1.69 4.13 -17.31
N LYS A 144 2.71 4.11 -18.17
CA LYS A 144 2.94 5.19 -19.15
C LYS A 144 1.76 5.39 -20.09
N GLU A 145 1.06 4.31 -20.40
CA GLU A 145 -0.12 4.27 -21.28
C GLU A 145 -1.39 4.83 -20.58
N GLY A 146 -1.31 5.09 -19.27
CA GLY A 146 -2.43 5.53 -18.46
C GLY A 146 -3.51 4.44 -18.33
N TYR A 147 -4.76 4.87 -18.17
CA TYR A 147 -5.88 3.96 -18.06
C TYR A 147 -6.33 3.43 -19.42
N THR A 148 -6.58 2.13 -19.48
CA THR A 148 -6.99 1.40 -20.69
C THR A 148 -8.14 0.45 -20.35
N ASP A 149 -8.72 -0.22 -21.36
CA ASP A 149 -9.72 -1.26 -21.13
C ASP A 149 -9.20 -2.41 -20.27
N ALA A 150 -7.89 -2.70 -20.32
CA ALA A 150 -7.24 -3.72 -19.51
C ALA A 150 -6.79 -3.21 -18.12
N TYR A 151 -6.68 -1.89 -17.94
CA TYR A 151 -6.30 -1.23 -16.69
C TYR A 151 -7.16 0.04 -16.50
N PRO A 152 -8.43 -0.11 -16.10
CA PRO A 152 -9.43 0.96 -16.16
C PRO A 152 -9.15 1.97 -15.05
N ALA A 153 -9.68 3.18 -15.21
CA ALA A 153 -9.63 4.18 -14.14
C ALA A 153 -10.41 3.67 -12.91
N PRO A 154 -9.83 3.72 -11.71
CA PRO A 154 -10.58 3.48 -10.48
C PRO A 154 -11.36 4.73 -10.07
N ASP A 155 -12.48 4.53 -9.38
CA ASP A 155 -13.22 5.62 -8.73
C ASP A 155 -12.60 5.97 -7.37
N ARG A 156 -11.99 4.96 -6.73
CA ARG A 156 -11.23 5.06 -5.46
C ARG A 156 -10.01 4.14 -5.46
N GLU A 157 -8.96 4.57 -4.76
CA GLU A 157 -7.69 3.88 -4.61
C GLU A 157 -7.34 3.76 -3.13
N TYR A 158 -6.98 2.56 -2.67
CA TYR A 158 -6.48 2.34 -1.31
C TYR A 158 -5.19 1.53 -1.34
N VAL A 159 -4.26 1.87 -0.45
CA VAL A 159 -3.02 1.12 -0.24
C VAL A 159 -3.13 0.34 1.07
N LEU A 160 -2.89 -0.96 1.00
CA LEU A 160 -2.89 -1.86 2.15
C LEU A 160 -1.56 -2.59 2.21
N VAL A 161 -0.78 -2.33 3.26
CA VAL A 161 0.48 -3.01 3.51
C VAL A 161 0.31 -3.94 4.69
N GLN A 162 0.52 -5.23 4.46
CA GLN A 162 0.49 -6.25 5.49
C GLN A 162 1.90 -6.50 6.03
N GLY A 163 2.10 -6.39 7.33
CA GLY A 163 3.39 -6.64 7.98
C GLY A 163 3.24 -7.43 9.28
N ASP A 164 4.35 -7.98 9.75
CA ASP A 164 4.42 -8.69 11.01
C ASP A 164 4.50 -7.75 12.22
N LEU A 165 3.98 -8.20 13.35
CA LEU A 165 4.31 -7.66 14.67
C LEU A 165 4.88 -8.79 15.53
N PHE A 166 6.09 -8.59 16.03
CA PHE A 166 6.75 -9.47 16.99
C PHE A 166 6.78 -8.83 18.37
N GLU A 167 6.95 -9.63 19.43
CA GLU A 167 7.14 -9.09 20.77
C GLU A 167 8.37 -8.17 20.82
N GLN A 168 8.27 -7.05 21.56
CA GLN A 168 9.40 -6.14 21.76
C GLN A 168 10.63 -6.88 22.29
N GLY A 169 11.78 -6.67 21.65
CA GLY A 169 13.05 -7.28 22.04
C GLY A 169 13.25 -8.73 21.54
N THR A 170 12.38 -9.21 20.64
CA THR A 170 12.63 -10.45 19.89
C THR A 170 13.91 -10.32 19.07
N SER A 171 14.75 -11.35 19.09
CA SER A 171 16.04 -11.36 18.38
C SER A 171 15.85 -11.47 16.86
N PRO A 172 16.82 -11.03 16.04
CA PRO A 172 16.75 -11.21 14.59
C PRO A 172 16.62 -12.68 14.15
N GLU A 173 17.27 -13.60 14.87
CA GLU A 173 17.17 -15.05 14.62
C GLU A 173 15.74 -15.53 14.88
N ASP A 174 15.14 -15.14 16.01
CA ASP A 174 13.76 -15.51 16.35
C ASP A 174 12.76 -14.93 15.36
N ILE A 175 12.91 -13.66 14.95
CA ILE A 175 12.09 -13.01 13.90
C ILE A 175 12.17 -13.82 12.61
N THR A 176 13.38 -14.14 12.17
CA THR A 176 13.63 -14.92 10.95
C THR A 176 12.97 -16.30 11.03
N MET A 177 12.95 -16.91 12.22
CA MET A 177 12.33 -18.22 12.45
C MET A 177 10.82 -18.14 12.77
N GLY A 178 10.21 -16.93 12.76
CA GLY A 178 8.80 -16.73 13.08
C GLY A 178 8.44 -16.98 14.55
N GLN A 179 9.42 -16.96 15.45
CA GLN A 179 9.21 -17.13 16.88
C GLN A 179 8.79 -15.81 17.53
N ARG A 180 8.01 -15.88 18.62
CA ARG A 180 7.49 -14.70 19.36
C ARG A 180 6.65 -13.75 18.49
N TRP A 181 6.02 -14.29 17.46
CA TRP A 181 5.12 -13.56 16.58
C TRP A 181 3.79 -13.24 17.27
N GLN A 182 3.48 -11.95 17.38
CA GLN A 182 2.38 -11.42 18.18
C GLN A 182 1.11 -11.21 17.35
N ALA A 183 1.21 -10.45 16.26
CA ALA A 183 0.05 -9.99 15.48
C ALA A 183 0.43 -9.73 14.02
N ILE A 184 -0.58 -9.39 13.21
CA ILE A 184 -0.39 -8.80 11.88
C ILE A 184 -0.85 -7.36 11.93
N LEU A 185 -0.09 -6.50 11.26
CA LEU A 185 -0.42 -5.11 11.04
C LEU A 185 -0.96 -4.93 9.63
N ILE A 186 -2.09 -4.25 9.49
CA ILE A 186 -2.48 -3.60 8.23
C ILE A 186 -2.22 -2.11 8.40
N ASN A 187 -1.33 -1.56 7.59
CA ASN A 187 -0.93 -0.17 7.68
C ASN A 187 -0.49 0.26 9.09
N GLY A 188 0.31 -0.59 9.76
CA GLY A 188 0.93 -0.27 11.04
C GLY A 188 0.13 -0.65 12.30
N LYS A 189 -1.15 -1.04 12.21
CA LYS A 189 -1.93 -1.48 13.38
C LYS A 189 -2.61 -2.82 13.16
N SER A 190 -2.74 -3.62 14.21
CA SER A 190 -3.58 -4.81 14.22
C SER A 190 -5.06 -4.41 14.20
N PHE A 191 -5.87 -5.07 13.36
CA PHE A 191 -7.29 -4.75 13.14
C PHE A 191 -7.54 -3.26 12.83
N HIS A 192 -6.60 -2.61 12.14
CA HIS A 192 -6.61 -1.16 11.93
C HIS A 192 -7.95 -0.63 11.36
N TYR A 193 -8.52 -1.39 10.43
CA TYR A 193 -9.72 -1.00 9.68
C TYR A 193 -10.92 -1.92 9.97
N ASP A 194 -10.99 -2.51 11.16
CA ASP A 194 -11.99 -3.53 11.50
C ASP A 194 -12.79 -3.20 12.77
N PRO A 195 -13.83 -2.35 12.67
CA PRO A 195 -14.71 -2.03 13.79
C PRO A 195 -15.62 -3.20 14.21
N VAL A 196 -15.64 -4.30 13.46
CA VAL A 196 -16.47 -5.48 13.79
C VAL A 196 -15.79 -6.29 14.89
N HIS A 197 -14.46 -6.43 14.84
CA HIS A 197 -13.70 -7.24 15.79
C HIS A 197 -12.90 -6.41 16.81
N ASP A 198 -12.59 -5.14 16.52
CA ASP A 198 -11.99 -4.21 17.47
C ASP A 198 -12.88 -2.97 17.65
N PRO A 199 -13.55 -2.80 18.81
CA PRO A 199 -14.41 -1.65 19.05
C PRO A 199 -13.65 -0.32 19.14
N ASN A 200 -12.32 -0.33 19.22
CA ASN A 200 -11.50 0.88 19.18
C ASN A 200 -11.10 1.27 17.75
N ALA A 201 -11.33 0.41 16.74
CA ALA A 201 -11.05 0.75 15.36
C ALA A 201 -12.00 1.86 14.90
N ALA A 202 -11.44 3.04 14.66
CA ALA A 202 -12.18 4.23 14.27
C ALA A 202 -12.28 4.41 12.74
N LEU A 203 -11.53 3.61 11.98
CA LEU A 203 -11.38 3.77 10.54
C LEU A 203 -11.95 2.55 9.80
N THR A 204 -12.50 2.80 8.61
CA THR A 204 -12.80 1.79 7.59
C THR A 204 -12.37 2.33 6.23
N LEU A 205 -12.30 1.48 5.22
CA LEU A 205 -12.33 1.95 3.83
C LEU A 205 -13.78 2.25 3.44
N GLU A 206 -14.00 3.16 2.50
CA GLU A 206 -15.34 3.57 2.08
C GLU A 206 -15.47 3.62 0.55
N ALA A 207 -16.67 3.36 0.04
CA ALA A 207 -17.01 3.56 -1.36
C ALA A 207 -18.52 3.73 -1.54
N GLU A 208 -18.94 4.22 -2.70
CA GLU A 208 -20.34 4.21 -3.10
C GLU A 208 -20.68 2.91 -3.85
N PRO A 209 -21.94 2.44 -3.79
CA PRO A 209 -22.41 1.31 -4.58
C PRO A 209 -22.08 1.46 -6.07
N GLY A 210 -21.39 0.48 -6.65
CA GLY A 210 -21.04 0.46 -8.08
C GLY A 210 -19.70 1.10 -8.43
N GLU A 211 -19.04 1.77 -7.48
CA GLU A 211 -17.67 2.28 -7.69
C GLU A 211 -16.67 1.14 -7.85
N ARG A 212 -15.68 1.38 -8.71
CA ARG A 212 -14.48 0.56 -8.84
C ARG A 212 -13.45 1.00 -7.82
N VAL A 213 -13.27 0.18 -6.81
CA VAL A 213 -12.27 0.40 -5.76
C VAL A 213 -11.03 -0.42 -6.10
N ARG A 214 -9.90 0.26 -6.31
CA ARG A 214 -8.59 -0.34 -6.54
C ARG A 214 -7.81 -0.45 -5.23
N ILE A 215 -7.35 -1.66 -4.95
CA ILE A 215 -6.48 -1.97 -3.82
C ILE A 215 -5.07 -2.21 -4.34
N TYR A 216 -4.13 -1.38 -3.88
CA TYR A 216 -2.70 -1.58 -4.00
C TYR A 216 -2.22 -2.32 -2.75
N PHE A 217 -2.08 -3.63 -2.85
CA PHE A 217 -1.65 -4.46 -1.74
C PHE A 217 -0.16 -4.79 -1.83
N VAL A 218 0.55 -4.69 -0.71
CA VAL A 218 1.93 -5.15 -0.57
C VAL A 218 2.05 -6.06 0.64
N ASN A 219 2.65 -7.23 0.46
CA ASN A 219 3.00 -8.12 1.55
C ASN A 219 4.44 -7.85 2.01
N ALA A 220 4.58 -7.15 3.13
CA ALA A 220 5.84 -6.86 3.80
C ALA A 220 6.14 -7.84 4.96
N MET A 221 5.41 -8.96 5.07
CA MET A 221 5.74 -10.00 6.04
C MET A 221 7.09 -10.65 5.70
N ILE A 222 7.77 -11.17 6.73
CA ILE A 222 9.13 -11.72 6.60
C ILE A 222 9.12 -13.04 5.85
N ASN A 223 8.23 -13.95 6.23
CA ASN A 223 8.24 -15.35 5.77
C ASN A 223 6.92 -15.80 5.13
N GLU A 224 5.83 -15.15 5.48
CA GLU A 224 4.49 -15.66 5.23
C GLU A 224 3.88 -15.00 4.00
N GLY A 225 3.29 -15.81 3.10
CA GLY A 225 2.41 -15.27 2.08
C GLY A 225 1.12 -14.73 2.69
N ALA A 226 0.34 -14.02 1.88
CA ALA A 226 -1.01 -13.58 2.22
C ALA A 226 -2.05 -14.14 1.23
N ALA A 227 -3.14 -14.73 1.73
CA ALA A 227 -4.20 -15.32 0.91
C ALA A 227 -5.40 -14.37 0.83
N LEU A 228 -5.28 -13.30 0.05
CA LEU A 228 -6.20 -12.17 0.07
C LEU A 228 -7.57 -12.50 -0.53
N HIS A 229 -8.62 -12.32 0.26
CA HIS A 229 -10.01 -12.59 -0.09
C HIS A 229 -10.93 -11.47 0.39
N PRO A 230 -11.84 -10.94 -0.46
CA PRO A 230 -12.88 -10.02 -0.02
C PRO A 230 -14.14 -10.82 0.33
N ILE A 231 -14.36 -11.08 1.62
CA ILE A 231 -15.59 -11.71 2.12
C ILE A 231 -16.80 -10.93 1.59
N ALA A 232 -17.82 -11.67 1.14
CA ALA A 232 -19.01 -11.14 0.48
C ALA A 232 -18.74 -10.37 -0.84
N GLY A 233 -17.62 -10.67 -1.50
CA GLY A 233 -17.23 -10.07 -2.78
C GLY A 233 -16.42 -11.02 -3.65
N ILE A 234 -15.80 -10.45 -4.68
CA ILE A 234 -14.87 -11.12 -5.59
C ILE A 234 -13.87 -10.07 -6.09
N TRP A 235 -12.64 -10.48 -6.44
CA TRP A 235 -11.74 -9.61 -7.17
C TRP A 235 -12.15 -9.59 -8.64
N ASP A 236 -12.71 -8.45 -9.09
CA ASP A 236 -13.15 -8.23 -10.48
C ASP A 236 -11.96 -8.36 -11.44
N ARG A 237 -10.86 -7.68 -11.09
CA ARG A 237 -9.59 -7.68 -11.83
C ARG A 237 -8.42 -7.79 -10.87
N VAL A 238 -7.39 -8.50 -11.31
CA VAL A 238 -6.17 -8.73 -10.53
C VAL A 238 -4.98 -8.61 -11.47
N TRP A 239 -4.03 -7.73 -11.14
CA TRP A 239 -2.77 -7.57 -11.85
C TRP A 239 -1.62 -7.99 -10.95
N ASP A 240 -0.95 -9.08 -11.35
CA ASP A 240 0.26 -9.53 -10.68
C ASP A 240 1.36 -8.47 -10.78
N ASN A 241 1.90 -8.06 -9.63
CA ASN A 241 2.81 -6.91 -9.50
C ASN A 241 2.22 -5.57 -9.97
N GLY A 242 0.91 -5.48 -10.22
CA GLY A 242 0.25 -4.29 -10.76
C GLY A 242 0.49 -4.03 -12.25
N HIS A 243 1.22 -4.89 -12.95
CA HIS A 243 1.53 -4.69 -14.36
C HIS A 243 0.29 -4.94 -15.24
N PRO A 244 -0.15 -4.02 -16.12
CA PRO A 244 -1.37 -4.15 -16.93
C PRO A 244 -1.48 -5.44 -17.76
N LEU A 245 -0.33 -5.95 -18.24
CA LEU A 245 -0.26 -7.21 -19.00
C LEU A 245 -0.56 -8.48 -18.19
N ASN A 246 -0.50 -8.41 -16.85
CA ASN A 246 -0.68 -9.57 -15.97
C ASN A 246 -2.13 -9.67 -15.45
N LEU A 247 -3.10 -9.27 -16.26
CA LEU A 247 -4.51 -9.21 -15.90
C LEU A 247 -5.14 -10.60 -15.78
N ARG A 248 -5.82 -10.82 -14.65
CA ARG A 248 -6.72 -11.95 -14.38
C ARG A 248 -8.09 -11.42 -13.93
N HIS A 249 -9.13 -12.23 -14.06
CA HIS A 249 -10.52 -11.83 -13.79
C HIS A 249 -11.23 -12.80 -12.85
N GLY A 250 -12.16 -12.26 -12.05
CA GLY A 250 -13.11 -13.04 -11.27
C GLY A 250 -12.46 -14.02 -10.29
N LEU A 251 -11.40 -13.57 -9.60
CA LEU A 251 -10.69 -14.41 -8.64
C LEU A 251 -11.32 -14.28 -7.25
N GLN A 252 -11.59 -15.42 -6.60
CA GLN A 252 -12.08 -15.42 -5.22
C GLN A 252 -10.98 -15.03 -4.22
N THR A 253 -9.78 -15.57 -4.40
CA THR A 253 -8.65 -15.42 -3.48
C THR A 253 -7.38 -15.33 -4.31
N VAL A 254 -6.46 -14.46 -3.90
CA VAL A 254 -5.15 -14.29 -4.54
C VAL A 254 -4.06 -14.54 -3.52
N GLU A 255 -3.12 -15.41 -3.86
CA GLU A 255 -1.91 -15.61 -3.06
C GLU A 255 -0.90 -14.51 -3.40
N VAL A 256 -0.39 -13.83 -2.38
CA VAL A 256 0.63 -12.78 -2.48
C VAL A 256 1.84 -13.22 -1.67
N ALA A 257 2.94 -13.55 -2.35
CA ALA A 257 4.17 -13.98 -1.70
C ALA A 257 4.74 -12.90 -0.76
N PRO A 258 5.60 -13.26 0.22
CA PRO A 258 6.42 -12.27 0.92
C PRO A 258 7.17 -11.39 -0.08
N ALA A 259 7.30 -10.11 0.25
CA ALA A 259 8.01 -9.13 -0.55
C ALA A 259 7.42 -8.92 -1.96
N HIS A 260 6.10 -9.07 -2.11
CA HIS A 260 5.40 -8.95 -3.39
C HIS A 260 4.22 -7.97 -3.35
N GLY A 261 3.96 -7.35 -4.51
CA GLY A 261 2.85 -6.43 -4.73
C GLY A 261 1.73 -7.03 -5.58
N MET A 262 0.49 -6.64 -5.33
CA MET A 262 -0.68 -7.06 -6.11
C MET A 262 -1.65 -5.89 -6.23
N VAL A 263 -2.14 -5.61 -7.44
CA VAL A 263 -3.23 -4.65 -7.65
C VAL A 263 -4.52 -5.44 -7.89
N MET A 264 -5.57 -5.12 -7.15
CA MET A 264 -6.86 -5.81 -7.23
C MET A 264 -7.99 -4.80 -7.25
N ASP A 265 -8.96 -4.97 -8.14
CA ASP A 265 -10.18 -4.18 -8.14
C ASP A 265 -11.33 -4.99 -7.53
N ILE A 266 -12.16 -4.31 -6.74
CA ILE A 266 -13.47 -4.76 -6.30
C ILE A 266 -14.54 -3.79 -6.81
N VAL A 267 -15.68 -4.32 -7.25
CA VAL A 267 -16.84 -3.53 -7.70
C VAL A 267 -18.07 -4.06 -6.99
N SER A 268 -18.71 -3.21 -6.18
CA SER A 268 -19.94 -3.55 -5.45
C SER A 268 -21.18 -3.48 -6.37
N PRO A 269 -22.28 -4.17 -6.04
CA PRO A 269 -23.55 -3.98 -6.74
C PRO A 269 -24.01 -2.51 -6.68
N ALA A 270 -24.37 -1.93 -7.81
CA ALA A 270 -24.70 -0.49 -7.90
C ALA A 270 -26.09 -0.12 -7.34
N ASP A 271 -26.96 -1.10 -7.10
CA ASP A 271 -28.38 -0.87 -6.75
C ASP A 271 -28.65 -0.85 -5.24
N ARG A 272 -27.63 -1.17 -4.40
CA ARG A 272 -27.80 -1.24 -2.95
C ARG A 272 -26.47 -1.15 -2.19
N PRO A 273 -26.48 -0.70 -0.91
CA PRO A 273 -25.32 -0.80 -0.02
C PRO A 273 -24.86 -2.25 0.20
N THR A 274 -23.55 -2.44 0.30
CA THR A 274 -22.91 -3.73 0.62
C THR A 274 -21.64 -3.48 1.41
N ASN A 275 -21.20 -4.39 2.26
CA ASN A 275 -19.91 -4.29 2.93
C ASN A 275 -19.07 -5.52 2.63
N ASN A 276 -17.76 -5.33 2.58
CA ASN A 276 -16.79 -6.39 2.40
C ASN A 276 -15.82 -6.41 3.57
N ALA A 277 -15.35 -7.59 3.95
CA ALA A 277 -14.18 -7.74 4.81
C ALA A 277 -13.06 -8.34 3.96
N ILE A 278 -12.06 -7.53 3.63
CA ILE A 278 -10.84 -7.94 2.94
C ILE A 278 -9.93 -8.59 3.98
N VAL A 279 -9.64 -9.87 3.80
CA VAL A 279 -8.91 -10.69 4.79
C VAL A 279 -7.72 -11.39 4.15
N ASP A 280 -6.68 -11.60 4.95
CA ASP A 280 -5.78 -12.72 4.72
C ASP A 280 -6.46 -14.01 5.19
N HIS A 281 -6.91 -14.82 4.23
CA HIS A 281 -7.72 -16.00 4.50
C HIS A 281 -6.92 -17.18 5.09
N ARG A 282 -5.60 -17.03 5.31
CA ARG A 282 -4.93 -17.86 6.31
C ARG A 282 -5.52 -17.51 7.66
N MET A 283 -6.44 -18.33 8.19
CA MET A 283 -7.27 -17.91 9.34
C MET A 283 -6.47 -17.48 10.58
N ARG A 284 -5.26 -18.01 10.80
CA ARG A 284 -4.36 -17.52 11.85
C ARG A 284 -3.89 -16.07 11.65
N HIS A 285 -3.83 -15.59 10.41
CA HIS A 285 -3.48 -14.24 10.00
C HIS A 285 -4.66 -13.29 10.20
N ALA A 286 -5.84 -13.63 9.66
CA ALA A 286 -7.08 -12.87 9.90
C ALA A 286 -7.34 -12.66 11.40
N MET A 287 -7.27 -13.72 12.20
CA MET A 287 -7.52 -13.65 13.65
C MET A 287 -6.39 -12.98 14.44
N LYS A 288 -5.27 -12.61 13.79
CA LYS A 288 -4.17 -11.83 14.36
C LYS A 288 -4.18 -10.37 13.90
N GLY A 289 -5.17 -9.93 13.13
CA GLY A 289 -5.32 -8.51 12.75
C GLY A 289 -5.46 -8.23 11.27
N ALA A 290 -5.32 -9.24 10.40
CA ALA A 290 -5.35 -9.09 8.95
C ALA A 290 -6.79 -9.03 8.38
N ILE A 291 -7.60 -8.12 8.90
CA ILE A 291 -8.96 -7.85 8.44
C ILE A 291 -9.11 -6.35 8.19
N THR A 292 -9.69 -6.00 7.05
CA THR A 292 -9.99 -4.62 6.64
C THR A 292 -11.41 -4.56 6.13
N VAL A 293 -12.24 -3.70 6.73
CA VAL A 293 -13.63 -3.51 6.32
C VAL A 293 -13.69 -2.40 5.25
N LEU A 294 -14.34 -2.72 4.14
CA LEU A 294 -14.77 -1.77 3.10
C LEU A 294 -16.28 -1.59 3.21
N MET A 295 -16.70 -0.40 3.61
CA MET A 295 -18.08 0.00 3.74
C MET A 295 -18.56 0.58 2.40
N ASN A 296 -19.56 -0.02 1.73
CA ASN A 296 -20.15 0.58 0.54
C ASN A 296 -21.53 1.17 0.84
N HIS A 297 -21.64 2.50 0.83
CA HIS A 297 -22.85 3.25 1.17
C HIS A 297 -22.91 4.59 0.42
N ALA A 298 -24.11 5.16 0.29
CA ALA A 298 -24.35 6.33 -0.58
C ALA A 298 -23.78 7.64 -0.04
N ASP A 299 -23.38 7.67 1.22
CA ASP A 299 -22.82 8.81 1.94
C ASP A 299 -21.33 8.59 2.30
N ALA A 300 -20.64 7.74 1.54
CA ALA A 300 -19.20 7.54 1.67
C ALA A 300 -18.44 8.87 1.55
N ASP A 301 -17.44 9.07 2.40
CA ASP A 301 -16.62 10.29 2.42
C ASP A 301 -16.07 10.54 1.00
N PRO A 302 -16.36 11.67 0.35
CA PRO A 302 -15.92 11.94 -1.02
C PRO A 302 -14.39 12.02 -1.16
N GLU A 303 -13.64 12.22 -0.08
CA GLU A 303 -12.18 12.38 -0.10
C GLU A 303 -11.43 11.06 0.14
N LEU A 304 -12.05 10.07 0.80
CA LEU A 304 -11.37 8.81 1.11
C LEU A 304 -11.04 8.01 -0.15
N GLY A 305 -9.79 7.54 -0.24
CA GLY A 305 -9.32 6.81 -1.41
C GLY A 305 -9.18 7.66 -2.67
N ARG A 306 -9.02 8.98 -2.53
CA ARG A 306 -8.73 9.92 -3.62
C ARG A 306 -7.60 10.87 -3.24
N GLY A 307 -6.96 11.47 -4.24
CA GLY A 307 -5.89 12.46 -4.02
C GLY A 307 -4.73 11.87 -3.21
N ASP A 308 -4.45 12.45 -2.05
CA ASP A 308 -3.40 12.00 -1.13
C ASP A 308 -3.93 11.03 -0.04
N ASN A 309 -5.24 10.75 -0.01
CA ASN A 309 -5.91 9.96 1.04
C ASN A 309 -6.02 8.46 0.69
N LEU A 310 -4.95 7.89 0.12
CA LEU A 310 -4.90 6.47 -0.28
C LEU A 310 -4.60 5.54 0.91
N ILE A 311 -4.01 6.08 1.98
CA ILE A 311 -3.74 5.38 3.24
C ILE A 311 -4.47 6.15 4.34
N PRO A 312 -5.68 5.73 4.74
CA PRO A 312 -6.35 6.30 5.92
C PRO A 312 -5.50 6.05 7.17
N ARG A 313 -5.22 7.10 7.97
CA ARG A 313 -4.33 7.05 9.15
C ARG A 313 -5.03 7.48 10.43
#